data_AF-A0A5C4J8S7-F1
#
_entry.id   AF-A0A5C4J8S7-F1
#
_cell.length_a   1.000
_cell.length_b   1.000
_cell.length_c   1.000
_cell.angle_alpha   90.00
_cell.angle_beta   90.00
_cell.angle_gamma   90.00
#
_symmetry.space_group_name_H-M   'P 1'
#
loop_
_entity.id
_entity.type
_entity.pdbx_description
1 polymer ?
#
loop_
_entity_poly.entity_id
_entity_poly.type
_entity_poly.pdbx_seq_one_letter_code
_entity_poly.pdbx_strand_id
1 'polypeptide(L)' 'MSEDAPELTAELVADGVVPSQPVISPDGCRVAYAVAPAGCKTECRMRVIWLAAVDGSSPSAKLTAISLTARPGR' A
#
# COMPACT_ATOMS: atom_id res chain seq x y z
N MET A 1 -19.83 22.65 2.52
CA MET A 1 -20.22 21.54 1.64
C MET A 1 -19.20 21.54 0.50
N SER A 2 -18.09 20.83 0.66
CA SER A 2 -17.03 20.82 -0.34
C SER A 2 -17.27 19.64 -1.28
N GLU A 3 -17.82 19.92 -2.45
CA GLU A 3 -17.84 18.97 -3.57
C GLU A 3 -16.82 19.46 -4.60
N ASP A 4 -15.54 19.31 -4.26
CA ASP A 4 -14.42 19.34 -5.21
C ASP A 4 -13.83 17.92 -5.25
N ALA A 5 -14.71 16.94 -5.48
CA ALA A 5 -14.28 15.58 -5.78
C ALA A 5 -14.05 15.52 -7.29
N PRO A 6 -12.90 14.99 -7.75
CA PRO A 6 -12.64 14.86 -9.17
C PRO A 6 -13.73 14.01 -9.84
N GLU A 7 -14.18 14.42 -11.02
CA GLU A 7 -15.12 13.62 -11.81
C GLU A 7 -14.51 12.25 -12.11
N LEU A 8 -15.33 11.20 -12.00
CA LEU A 8 -14.89 9.82 -12.14
C LEU A 8 -14.64 9.49 -13.63
N THR A 9 -13.41 9.67 -14.11
CA THR A 9 -13.01 9.39 -15.49
C THR A 9 -12.31 8.02 -15.63
N ALA A 10 -12.30 7.48 -16.86
CA ALA A 10 -11.59 6.23 -17.15
C ALA A 10 -10.07 6.35 -16.91
N GLU A 11 -9.49 7.51 -17.21
CA GLU A 11 -8.08 7.81 -16.94
C GLU A 11 -7.80 7.81 -15.44
N LEU A 12 -8.64 8.46 -14.63
CA LEU A 12 -8.49 8.46 -13.18
C LEU A 12 -8.49 7.04 -12.59
N VAL A 13 -9.34 6.15 -13.12
CA VAL A 13 -9.37 4.74 -12.71
C VAL A 13 -8.12 3.99 -13.16
N ALA A 14 -7.62 4.24 -14.38
CA ALA A 14 -6.43 3.59 -14.92
C ALA A 14 -5.13 4.01 -14.21
N ASP A 15 -5.02 5.28 -13.82
CA ASP A 15 -3.91 5.84 -13.04
C ASP A 15 -4.02 5.54 -11.54
N GLY A 16 -5.15 5.00 -11.10
CA GLY A 16 -5.38 4.61 -9.72
C GLY A 16 -4.41 3.53 -9.22
N VAL A 17 -4.37 3.37 -7.90
CA VAL A 17 -3.63 2.29 -7.24
C VAL A 17 -4.57 1.32 -6.55
N VAL A 18 -4.25 0.03 -6.61
CA VAL A 18 -5.07 -1.05 -6.09
C VAL A 18 -4.35 -1.73 -4.93
N PRO A 19 -4.87 -1.63 -3.69
CA PRO A 19 -4.38 -2.41 -2.55
C PRO A 19 -4.82 -3.88 -2.68
N SER A 20 -3.99 -4.80 -2.20
CA SER A 20 -4.22 -6.24 -2.27
C SER A 20 -3.49 -6.99 -1.17
N GLN A 21 -3.93 -8.22 -0.91
CA GLN A 21 -3.30 -9.16 0.04
C GLN A 21 -3.07 -8.57 1.44
N PRO A 22 -4.12 -8.06 2.12
CA PRO A 22 -3.97 -7.53 3.47
C PRO A 22 -3.62 -8.65 4.45
N VAL A 23 -2.69 -8.37 5.37
CA VAL A 23 -2.37 -9.22 6.52
C VAL A 23 -2.34 -8.36 7.78
N ILE A 24 -2.96 -8.86 8.85
CA ILE A 24 -3.01 -8.19 10.16
C ILE A 24 -1.81 -8.65 10.99
N SER A 25 -1.18 -7.73 11.72
CA SER A 25 -0.09 -8.06 12.63
C SER A 25 -0.60 -8.89 13.83
N PRO A 26 0.23 -9.76 14.44
CA PRO A 26 -0.22 -10.60 15.57
C PRO A 26 -0.77 -9.82 16.77
N ASP A 27 -0.27 -8.61 17.00
CA ASP A 27 -0.73 -7.67 18.03
C ASP A 27 -2.03 -6.93 17.65
N GLY A 28 -2.53 -7.11 16.42
CA GLY A 28 -3.79 -6.53 15.97
C GLY A 28 -3.77 -5.03 15.69
N CYS A 29 -2.64 -4.34 15.86
CA CYS A 29 -2.59 -2.89 15.71
C CYS A 29 -2.29 -2.43 14.27
N ARG A 30 -1.80 -3.31 13.38
CA ARG A 30 -1.33 -2.91 12.05
C ARG A 30 -1.81 -3.84 10.93
N VAL A 31 -1.95 -3.28 9.74
CA VAL A 31 -2.20 -4.02 8.49
C VAL A 31 -1.07 -3.76 7.51
N ALA A 32 -0.46 -4.82 6.99
CA ALA A 32 0.42 -4.74 5.84
C ALA A 32 -0.35 -5.13 4.58
N TYR A 33 -0.13 -4.42 3.47
CA TYR A 33 -0.79 -4.68 2.19
C TYR A 33 0.12 -4.31 1.02
N ALA A 34 -0.11 -4.96 -0.13
CA ALA A 34 0.60 -4.68 -1.36
C ALA A 34 -0.19 -3.69 -2.23
N VAL A 35 0.48 -2.68 -2.77
CA VAL A 35 -0.10 -1.68 -3.68
C VAL A 35 0.51 -1.82 -5.07
N ALA A 36 -0.34 -1.84 -6.10
CA ALA A 36 0.07 -1.86 -7.50
C ALA A 36 -0.77 -0.85 -8.33
N PRO A 37 -0.23 -0.29 -9.44
CA PRO A 37 -1.02 0.53 -10.36
C PRO A 37 -2.15 -0.28 -11.02
N ALA A 38 -3.32 0.34 -11.22
CA ALA A 38 -4.51 -0.29 -11.79
C ALA A 38 -4.34 -0.64 -13.27
N GLY A 39 -3.73 0.24 -14.08
CA GLY A 39 -3.56 0.07 -15.52
C GLY A 39 -2.48 -0.93 -15.97
N CYS A 40 -1.80 -1.63 -15.06
CA CYS A 40 -0.66 -2.48 -15.41
C CYS A 40 -1.10 -3.90 -15.81
N LYS A 41 -1.26 -4.13 -17.12
CA LYS A 41 -1.75 -5.40 -17.70
C LYS A 41 -0.68 -6.50 -17.83
N THR A 42 0.61 -6.16 -17.77
CA THR A 42 1.71 -7.11 -18.05
C THR A 42 2.83 -7.02 -17.03
N GLU A 43 2.92 -8.05 -16.19
CA GLU A 43 4.11 -8.71 -15.59
C GLU A 43 5.25 -7.92 -14.91
N CYS A 44 5.46 -6.62 -15.12
CA CYS A 44 6.49 -5.84 -14.40
C CYS A 44 5.92 -5.23 -13.12
N ARG A 45 5.63 -6.15 -12.20
CA ARG A 45 4.87 -5.98 -10.97
C ARG A 45 5.70 -5.33 -9.86
N MET A 46 6.00 -4.03 -9.93
CA MET A 46 6.49 -3.30 -8.75
C MET A 46 5.34 -3.16 -7.74
N ARG A 47 5.13 -4.21 -6.93
CA ARG A 47 4.27 -4.12 -5.74
C ARG A 47 5.08 -3.49 -4.63
N VAL A 48 4.55 -2.41 -4.08
CA VAL A 48 5.11 -1.77 -2.89
C VAL A 48 4.35 -2.29 -1.69
N ILE A 49 5.06 -2.64 -0.62
CA ILE A 49 4.43 -3.00 0.65
C ILE A 49 4.22 -1.73 1.46
N TRP A 50 3.01 -1.58 1.98
CA TRP A 50 2.60 -0.49 2.85
C TRP A 50 2.16 -1.05 4.20
N LEU A 51 2.27 -0.21 5.23
CA LEU A 51 1.80 -0.49 6.58
C LEU A 51 0.86 0.62 7.04
N ALA A 52 -0.29 0.25 7.58
CA ALA A 52 -1.24 1.19 8.17
C ALA A 52 -1.64 0.75 9.59
N ALA A 53 -2.02 1.70 10.42
CA ALA A 53 -2.69 1.40 11.69
C ALA A 53 -4.11 0.85 11.41
N VAL A 54 -4.53 -0.18 12.14
CA VAL A 54 -5.86 -0.83 11.94
C VAL A 54 -7.00 0.15 12.21
N ASP A 55 -6.83 1.03 13.19
CA ASP A 55 -7.81 2.03 13.63
C ASP A 55 -7.78 3.32 12.78
N GLY A 56 -6.85 3.43 11.84
CA GLY A 56 -6.74 4.60 10.96
C GLY A 56 -6.16 5.86 11.62
N SER A 57 -5.68 5.81 12.87
CA SER A 57 -5.08 6.96 13.57
C SER A 57 -3.79 7.47 12.94
N SER A 58 -3.16 6.70 12.04
CA SER A 58 -1.90 7.10 11.40
C SER A 58 -1.92 6.87 9.89
N PRO A 59 -1.29 7.77 9.11
CA PRO A 59 -1.17 7.60 7.67
C PRO A 59 -0.37 6.34 7.33
N SER A 60 -0.70 5.71 6.22
CA SER A 60 0.02 4.53 5.74
C SER A 60 1.47 4.88 5.36
N ALA A 61 2.43 4.04 5.76
CA ALA A 61 3.85 4.20 5.46
C ALA A 61 4.36 3.13 4.48
N LYS A 62 5.18 3.55 3.51
CA LYS A 62 5.84 2.66 2.54
C LYS A 62 7.00 1.91 3.18
N LEU A 63 6.98 0.57 3.12
CA LEU A 63 7.98 -0.31 3.74
C LEU A 63 9.10 -0.77 2.79
N THR A 64 9.01 -0.51 1.48
CA THR A 64 9.97 -1.03 0.47
C THR A 64 11.31 -0.28 0.43
N ALA A 65 11.92 -0.06 1.59
CA ALA A 65 13.36 0.16 1.78
C ALA A 65 13.82 -0.73 2.95
N ILE A 66 13.80 -2.05 2.74
CA ILE A 66 14.40 -2.96 3.72
C ILE A 66 15.93 -2.91 3.57
N SER A 67 16.62 -2.19 4.46
CA SER A 67 18.02 -2.52 4.76
C SER A 67 18.00 -3.73 5.68
N LEU A 68 18.19 -4.92 5.10
CA LEU A 68 18.50 -6.12 5.86
C LEU A 68 19.90 -5.96 6.45
N THR A 69 20.02 -5.25 7.57
CA THR A 69 21.23 -5.38 8.38
C THR A 69 21.10 -6.69 9.14
N ALA A 70 21.63 -7.77 8.56
CA ALA A 70 21.80 -9.02 9.26
C ALA A 70 22.58 -8.75 10.56
N ARG A 71 22.02 -9.12 11.71
CA ARG A 71 22.80 -9.18 12.94
C ARG A 71 23.80 -10.34 12.80
N PRO A 72 25.12 -10.11 12.90
CA PRO A 72 26.04 -11.22 13.01
C PRO A 72 25.70 -12.00 14.29
N GLY A 73 25.55 -13.31 14.12
CA GLY A 73 25.26 -14.25 15.18
C GLY A 73 26.28 -14.16 16.32
N ARG A 74 25.76 -14.45 17.51
CA ARG A 74 26.46 -14.61 18.78
C ARG A 74 27.50 -15.73 18.73
#